data_AF-A0A2A3UZQ2-F1
#
_entry.id   AF-A0A2A3UZQ2-F1
#
_cell.length_a   1.000
_cell.length_b   1.000
_cell.length_c   1.000
_cell.angle_alpha   90.00
_cell.angle_beta   90.00
_cell.angle_gamma   90.00
#
_symmetry.space_group_name_H-M   'P 1'
#
loop_
_entity.id
_entity.type
_entity.pdbx_description
1 polymer ?
#
loop_
_entity_poly.entity_id
_entity_poly.type
_entity_poly.pdbx_seq_one_letter_code
_entity_poly.pdbx_strand_id
1 'polypeptide(L)'
;MSESKCQVNSNQIEPCAVLAKALEHDAEYTTRKGLLIYKIWNENLTRDPDLVMLRSGEFSKLPVRVSFCPFCGESLKTWENRNE
;
A
#
# COMPACT_ATOMS: atom_id res chain seq x y z
N MET A 1 -18.01 2.21 -17.01
CA MET A 1 -17.14 2.93 -16.06
C MET A 1 -15.77 2.31 -16.21
N SER A 2 -14.80 3.03 -16.77
CA SER A 2 -13.42 2.55 -16.78
C SER A 2 -12.96 2.52 -15.34
N GLU A 3 -12.88 1.34 -14.72
CA GLU A 3 -12.33 1.21 -13.38
C GLU A 3 -10.87 1.68 -13.45
N SER A 4 -10.62 2.89 -12.94
CA SER A 4 -9.27 3.44 -12.85
C SER A 4 -8.42 2.44 -12.07
N LYS A 5 -7.47 1.81 -12.74
CA LYS A 5 -6.55 0.88 -12.12
C LYS A 5 -5.57 1.61 -11.21
N CYS A 6 -4.90 0.87 -10.32
CA CYS A 6 -3.85 1.46 -9.49
C CYS A 6 -2.71 1.98 -10.38
N GLN A 7 -2.11 3.11 -10.00
CA GLN A 7 -0.93 3.66 -10.64
C GLN A 7 0.20 3.78 -9.61
N VAL A 8 1.42 3.52 -10.04
CA VAL A 8 2.63 3.70 -9.22
C VAL A 8 3.41 4.87 -9.82
N ASN A 9 3.38 6.01 -9.12
CA ASN A 9 4.05 7.23 -9.51
C ASN A 9 5.36 7.35 -8.70
N SER A 10 6.43 6.75 -9.23
CA SER A 10 7.74 6.59 -8.57
C SER A 10 7.63 5.88 -7.23
N ASN A 11 7.50 6.64 -6.14
CA ASN A 11 7.45 6.14 -4.78
C ASN A 11 6.03 6.18 -4.20
N GLN A 12 5.06 6.71 -4.94
CA GLN A 12 3.69 6.89 -4.46
C GLN A 12 2.72 5.95 -5.17
N ILE A 13 1.76 5.43 -4.42
CA ILE A 13 0.69 4.59 -4.96
C ILE A 13 -0.56 5.45 -5.06
N GLU A 14 -1.11 5.54 -6.27
CA GLU A 14 -2.46 6.01 -6.50
C GLU A 14 -3.39 4.79 -6.60
N PRO A 15 -4.15 4.47 -5.54
CA PRO A 15 -4.98 3.27 -5.50
C PRO A 15 -6.18 3.38 -6.43
N CYS A 16 -6.61 2.25 -7.01
CA CYS A 16 -7.90 2.15 -7.70
C CYS A 16 -9.05 2.46 -6.74
N ALA A 17 -10.22 2.83 -7.27
CA ALA A 17 -11.38 3.18 -6.45
C ALA A 17 -11.79 2.08 -5.45
N VAL A 18 -11.62 0.81 -5.82
CA VAL A 18 -11.93 -0.32 -4.93
C VAL A 18 -10.89 -0.46 -3.83
N LEU A 19 -9.60 -0.37 -4.17
CA LEU A 19 -8.52 -0.39 -3.17
C LEU A 19 -8.65 0.79 -2.22
N ALA A 20 -8.88 2.00 -2.72
CA ALA A 20 -9.06 3.20 -1.91
C ALA A 20 -10.18 3.05 -0.87
N LYS A 21 -11.29 2.39 -1.23
CA LYS A 21 -12.39 2.09 -0.29
C LYS A 21 -12.05 0.98 0.71
N ALA A 22 -11.18 0.05 0.33
CA ALA A 22 -10.78 -1.08 1.16
C ALA A 22 -9.61 -0.77 2.10
N LEU A 23 -8.88 0.32 1.85
CA LEU A 23 -7.78 0.77 2.69
C LEU A 23 -8.30 1.33 4.00
N GLU A 24 -7.84 0.77 5.11
CA GLU A 24 -8.07 1.36 6.43
C GLU A 24 -7.16 2.58 6.59
N HIS A 25 -7.77 3.75 6.77
CA HIS A 25 -7.05 4.98 7.09
C HIS A 25 -6.56 4.97 8.54
N ASP A 26 -5.40 5.57 8.81
CA ASP A 26 -4.81 5.75 10.15
C ASP A 26 -4.60 4.46 10.96
N ALA A 27 -4.43 3.33 10.26
CA ALA A 27 -4.27 2.02 10.88
C ALA A 27 -2.86 1.76 11.45
N GLU A 28 -1.95 2.72 11.31
CA GLU A 28 -0.58 2.67 11.84
C GLU A 28 -0.57 2.36 13.35
N TYR A 29 -1.62 2.76 14.07
CA TYR A 29 -1.76 2.56 15.52
C TYR A 29 -2.92 1.64 15.93
N THR A 30 -3.58 0.95 14.99
CA THR A 30 -4.76 0.12 15.30
C THR A 30 -4.49 -1.38 15.11
N THR A 31 -5.21 -2.24 15.82
CA THR A 31 -5.15 -3.71 15.62
C THR A 31 -6.12 -4.21 14.53
N ARG A 32 -6.66 -3.30 13.71
CA ARG A 32 -7.67 -3.64 12.70
C ARG A 32 -7.09 -4.54 11.62
N LYS A 33 -7.89 -5.52 11.19
CA LYS A 33 -7.56 -6.41 10.08
C LYS A 33 -8.00 -5.76 8.78
N GLY A 34 -7.20 -5.87 7.73
CA GLY A 34 -7.50 -5.27 6.43
C GLY A 34 -6.24 -4.97 5.62
N LEU A 35 -6.45 -4.23 4.53
CA LEU A 35 -5.38 -3.65 3.74
C LEU A 35 -5.06 -2.26 4.30
N LEU A 36 -3.78 -2.00 4.50
CA LEU A 36 -3.27 -0.78 5.09
C LEU A 36 -2.31 -0.11 4.10
N ILE A 37 -2.35 1.21 4.00
CA ILE A 37 -1.32 1.97 3.26
C ILE A 37 -0.41 2.65 4.27
N TYR A 38 0.87 2.27 4.25
CA TYR A 38 1.90 2.89 5.05
C TYR A 38 2.54 4.00 4.22
N LYS A 39 2.41 5.24 4.71
CA LYS A 39 3.06 6.41 4.13
C LYS A 39 4.31 6.69 4.95
N ILE A 40 5.42 6.08 4.55
CA ILE A 40 6.67 6.19 5.30
C ILE A 40 7.29 7.55 5.00
N TRP A 41 7.69 8.26 6.04
CA TRP A 41 8.49 9.48 5.95
C TRP A 41 9.88 9.16 6.48
N ASN A 42 10.93 9.50 5.72
CA ASN A 42 12.30 9.33 6.18
C ASN A 42 12.70 10.41 7.19
N GLU A 43 13.90 10.29 7.77
CA GLU A 43 14.46 11.25 8.74
C GLU A 43 14.56 12.69 8.18
N ASN A 44 14.66 12.81 6.86
CA ASN A 44 14.71 14.09 6.14
C ASN A 44 13.32 14.62 5.76
N LEU A 45 12.24 14.08 6.33
CA LEU A 45 10.84 14.44 6.01
C LEU A 45 10.50 14.31 4.52
N THR A 46 11.24 13.47 3.79
CA THR A 46 10.95 13.10 2.40
C THR A 46 10.10 11.84 2.40
N ARG A 47 9.13 11.77 1.49
CA ARG A 47 8.24 10.61 1.36
C ARG A 47 8.99 9.41 0.80
N ASP A 48 9.14 8.39 1.63
CA ASP A 48 9.69 7.08 1.27
C ASP A 48 8.60 6.27 0.53
N PRO A 49 8.92 5.15 -0.15
CA PRO A 49 7.96 4.36 -0.90
C PRO A 49 6.70 4.00 -0.10
N ASP A 50 5.53 4.32 -0.66
CA ASP A 50 4.25 3.89 -0.13
C ASP A 50 4.17 2.36 -0.18
N LEU A 51 3.72 1.74 0.91
CA LEU A 51 3.59 0.28 0.99
C LEU A 51 2.15 -0.10 1.31
N VAL A 52 1.58 -1.01 0.51
CA VAL A 52 0.32 -1.67 0.88
C VAL A 52 0.63 -2.95 1.65
N MET A 53 0.09 -3.06 2.85
CA MET A 53 0.28 -4.22 3.72
C MET A 53 -1.05 -4.87 4.08
N LEU A 54 -1.07 -6.19 4.11
CA LEU A 54 -2.18 -7.01 4.57
C LEU A 54 -1.96 -7.37 6.04
N ARG A 55 -2.91 -6.98 6.88
CA ARG A 55 -2.99 -7.36 8.28
C ARG A 55 -4.15 -8.32 8.47
N SER A 56 -3.89 -9.61 8.67
CA SER A 56 -4.94 -10.60 8.89
C SER A 56 -4.44 -11.81 9.68
N GLY A 57 -5.29 -12.37 10.55
CA GLY A 57 -4.99 -13.59 11.32
C GLY A 57 -3.65 -13.54 12.06
N GLU A 58 -2.77 -14.47 11.71
CA GLU A 58 -1.40 -14.60 12.22
C GLU A 58 -0.54 -13.35 11.92
N PHE A 59 -0.82 -12.65 10.82
CA PHE A 59 -0.14 -11.42 10.39
C PHE A 59 -0.72 -10.15 11.02
N SER A 60 -1.46 -10.27 12.13
CA SER A 60 -2.03 -9.11 12.83
C SER A 60 -0.95 -8.19 13.42
N LYS A 61 0.13 -8.76 13.96
CA LYS A 61 1.27 -8.01 14.54
C LYS A 61 2.37 -7.69 13.52
N LEU A 62 2.55 -8.57 12.54
CA LEU A 62 3.54 -8.46 11.47
C LEU A 62 2.81 -8.48 10.12
N PRO A 63 2.30 -7.34 9.66
CA PRO A 63 1.55 -7.29 8.42
C PRO A 63 2.45 -7.59 7.23
N VAL A 64 1.88 -8.27 6.22
CA VAL A 64 2.62 -8.76 5.05
C VAL A 64 2.47 -7.77 3.91
N ARG A 65 3.57 -7.40 3.26
CA ARG A 65 3.55 -6.51 2.11
C ARG A 65 2.90 -7.18 0.91
N VAL A 66 2.01 -6.47 0.22
CA VAL A 66 1.33 -6.95 -0.98
C VAL A 66 1.98 -6.34 -2.22
N SER A 67 2.36 -7.17 -3.19
CA SER A 67 3.03 -6.72 -4.43
C SER A 67 2.08 -6.31 -5.55
N PHE A 68 0.81 -6.69 -5.46
CA PHE A 68 -0.21 -6.45 -6.49
C PHE A 68 -1.53 -6.06 -5.85
N CYS A 69 -2.31 -5.24 -6.53
CA CYS A 69 -3.65 -4.91 -6.09
C CYS A 69 -4.57 -6.13 -6.27
N PRO A 70 -5.22 -6.63 -5.20
CA PRO A 70 -6.12 -7.79 -5.30
C PRO A 70 -7.40 -7.50 -6.09
N PHE A 71 -7.69 -6.23 -6.38
CA PHE A 71 -8.90 -5.81 -7.08
C PHE A 71 -8.68 -5.57 -8.58
N CYS A 72 -7.62 -4.84 -8.95
CA CYS A 72 -7.37 -4.48 -10.36
C CYS A 72 -6.15 -5.18 -10.98
N GLY A 73 -5.42 -6.00 -10.21
CA GLY A 73 -4.29 -6.81 -10.69
C GLY A 73 -2.99 -6.04 -10.98
N GLU A 74 -2.98 -4.71 -10.88
CA GLU A 74 -1.78 -3.90 -11.12
C GLU A 74 -0.72 -4.07 -10.04
N SER A 75 0.53 -3.88 -10.42
CA SER A 75 1.65 -3.89 -9.47
C SER A 75 1.56 -2.70 -8.51
N LEU A 76 1.84 -2.96 -7.24
CA LEU A 76 1.95 -1.95 -6.16
C LEU A 76 3.41 -1.78 -5.71
N LYS A 77 4.36 -2.27 -6.50
CA LYS A 77 5.78 -2.23 -6.16
C LYS A 77 6.35 -0.84 -6.38
N THR A 78 6.56 -0.11 -5.29
CA THR A 78 7.24 1.19 -5.24
C THR A 78 8.74 1.07 -4.93
N TRP A 79 9.21 -0.13 -4.61
CA TRP A 79 10.58 -0.39 -4.12
C TRP A 79 11.50 -1.07 -5.15
N GLU A 80 11.00 -1.36 -6.36
CA GLU A 80 11.78 -2.07 -7.40
C GLU A 80 12.59 -1.17 -8.34
N ASN A 81 12.54 0.16 -8.18
CA ASN A 81 13.49 1.07 -8.85
C ASN A 81 14.74 1.34 -8.01
N ARG A 82 15.29 0.30 -7.39
CA ARG A 82 16.70 0.28 -6.96
C ARG A 82 17.48 -0.55 -7.98
N ASN A 83 17.52 -0.09 -9.23
CA ASN A 83 18.59 -0.51 -10.11
C ASN A 83 19.87 0.09 -9.53
N GLU A 84 20.76 -0.80 -9.07
CA GLU A 84 22.21 -0.62 -8.84
C GLU A 84 22.71 0.71 -8.25
#